data_AF-A0A914XMN2-F1
#
_entry.id   AF-A0A914XMN2-F1
#
_cell.length_a   1.000
_cell.length_b   1.000
_cell.length_c   1.000
_cell.angle_alpha   90.00
_cell.angle_beta   90.00
_cell.angle_gamma   90.00
#
_symmetry.space_group_name_H-M   'P 1'
#
loop_
_entity.id
_entity.type
_entity.pdbx_description
1 polymer ?
#
loop_
_entity_poly.entity_id
_entity_poly.type
_entity_poly.pdbx_seq_one_letter_code
_entity_poly.pdbx_strand_id
1 'polypeptide(L)'
;MGFLAETSQALAFPEDGMRLLISVLAGYPLAAIYRQFLYDKNKTIQYSYFTIVGIGIYLFNCGYETYHSMISVLLAYVICNFLPGTTLSVVLAHICFLGHLLIGYWFAESHEYDITWTTPFCIMTLRHIGLVMDVYDGKKRQDSLRPDQKATSVVNPPSLLETAAFSLFFSGTLVGPQFTLNRFRLFVNGEFLDPETKQPRASALRVSICRFLAGIFYAVIHQWGCVWIPQEYLNSAEFY
;
A
#
# COMPACT_ATOMS: atom_id res chain seq x y z
N MET A 1 9.66 -24.37 15.61
CA MET A 1 9.86 -23.50 14.45
C MET A 1 8.66 -23.68 13.54
N GLY A 2 8.17 -22.64 12.87
CA GLY A 2 6.99 -22.73 11.98
C GLY A 2 7.36 -23.23 10.58
N PHE A 3 6.38 -23.72 9.82
CA PHE A 3 6.56 -24.21 8.44
C PHE A 3 7.29 -23.21 7.52
N LEU A 4 7.03 -21.91 7.70
CA LEU A 4 7.71 -20.84 6.96
C LEU A 4 9.20 -20.76 7.31
N ALA A 5 9.57 -20.85 8.59
CA ALA A 5 10.96 -20.82 9.00
C ALA A 5 11.75 -22.02 8.45
N GLU A 6 11.14 -23.20 8.42
CA GLU A 6 11.75 -24.42 7.85
C GLU A 6 11.95 -24.29 6.33
N THR A 7 10.97 -23.72 5.62
CA THR A 7 11.05 -23.50 4.17
C THR A 7 12.09 -22.42 3.82
N SER A 8 12.17 -21.36 4.62
CA SER A 8 13.14 -20.27 4.48
C SER A 8 14.58 -20.79 4.62
N GLN A 9 14.83 -21.61 5.64
CA GLN A 9 16.12 -22.26 5.85
C GLN A 9 16.48 -23.22 4.70
N ALA A 10 15.51 -24.00 4.22
CA ALA A 10 15.74 -24.93 3.11
C ALA A 10 16.08 -24.24 1.78
N LEU A 11 15.53 -23.03 1.55
CA LEU A 11 15.73 -22.25 0.33
C LEU A 11 16.84 -21.20 0.43
N ALA A 12 17.51 -21.07 1.60
CA ALA A 12 18.44 -19.99 1.91
C ALA A 12 17.86 -18.60 1.57
N PHE A 13 16.56 -18.41 1.83
CA PHE A 13 15.84 -17.19 1.50
C PHE A 13 15.30 -16.53 2.78
N PRO A 14 15.51 -15.22 3.00
CA PRO A 14 15.05 -14.53 4.22
C PRO A 14 13.56 -14.73 4.49
N GLU A 15 13.20 -15.04 5.74
CA GLU A 15 11.82 -15.38 6.12
C GLU A 15 10.85 -14.21 5.91
N ASP A 16 11.31 -12.99 6.22
CA ASP A 16 10.61 -11.72 6.01
C ASP A 16 10.34 -11.45 4.51
N GLY A 17 11.35 -11.66 3.65
CA GLY A 17 11.19 -11.63 2.21
C GLY A 17 10.15 -12.63 1.70
N MET A 18 10.10 -13.83 2.32
CA MET A 18 9.14 -14.85 1.93
C MET A 18 7.71 -14.46 2.33
N ARG A 19 7.52 -13.89 3.52
CA ARG A 19 6.23 -13.38 3.97
C ARG A 19 5.73 -12.27 3.04
N LEU A 20 6.62 -11.36 2.65
CA LEU A 20 6.30 -10.29 1.70
C LEU A 20 5.87 -10.86 0.34
N LEU A 21 6.64 -11.79 -0.23
CA LEU A 21 6.33 -12.41 -1.50
C LEU A 21 4.98 -13.14 -1.47
N ILE A 22 4.74 -13.96 -0.45
CA ILE A 22 3.46 -14.66 -0.26
C ILE A 22 2.30 -13.66 -0.19
N SER A 23 2.50 -12.54 0.50
CA SER A 23 1.46 -11.51 0.66
C SER A 23 1.14 -10.78 -0.65
N VAL A 24 2.16 -10.47 -1.44
CA VAL A 24 2.00 -9.89 -2.78
C VAL A 24 1.27 -10.88 -3.70
N LEU A 25 1.66 -12.15 -3.67
CA LEU A 25 1.03 -13.20 -4.47
C LEU A 25 -0.42 -13.48 -4.02
N ALA A 26 -0.70 -13.42 -2.73
CA ALA A 26 -2.06 -13.54 -2.18
C ALA A 26 -3.00 -12.44 -2.71
N GLY A 27 -2.46 -11.30 -3.15
CA GLY A 27 -3.23 -10.24 -3.80
C GLY A 27 -4.02 -10.72 -5.04
N TYR A 28 -3.53 -11.71 -5.78
CA TYR A 28 -4.23 -12.25 -6.96
C TYR A 28 -5.51 -13.04 -6.62
N PRO A 29 -5.48 -14.08 -5.78
CA PRO A 29 -6.70 -14.78 -5.37
C PRO A 29 -7.65 -13.86 -4.59
N LEU A 30 -7.14 -12.94 -3.76
CA LEU A 30 -7.95 -11.94 -3.07
C LEU A 30 -8.67 -11.01 -4.07
N ALA A 31 -7.97 -10.51 -5.08
CA ALA A 31 -8.58 -9.74 -6.15
C ALA A 31 -9.62 -10.54 -6.94
N ALA A 32 -9.40 -11.83 -7.17
CA ALA A 32 -10.38 -12.71 -7.82
C ALA A 32 -11.66 -12.87 -6.97
N ILE A 33 -11.53 -13.07 -5.65
CA ILE A 33 -12.66 -13.12 -4.71
C ILE A 33 -13.45 -11.80 -4.76
N TYR A 34 -12.76 -10.66 -4.65
CA TYR A 34 -13.40 -9.35 -4.73
C TYR A 34 -14.15 -9.16 -6.06
N ARG A 35 -13.48 -9.47 -7.17
CA ARG A 35 -14.03 -9.37 -8.52
C ARG A 35 -15.25 -10.26 -8.73
N GLN A 36 -15.30 -11.43 -8.10
CA GLN A 36 -16.40 -12.37 -8.30
C GLN A 36 -17.61 -12.04 -7.41
N PHE A 37 -17.39 -11.55 -6.19
CA PHE A 37 -18.45 -11.53 -5.17
C PHE A 37 -18.76 -10.14 -4.58
N LEU A 38 -17.83 -9.18 -4.64
CA LEU A 38 -17.89 -7.97 -3.81
C LEU A 38 -17.93 -6.66 -4.60
N TYR A 39 -17.45 -6.63 -5.84
CA TYR A 39 -17.25 -5.39 -6.61
C TYR A 39 -18.54 -4.56 -6.83
N ASP A 40 -19.71 -5.19 -6.83
CA ASP A 40 -21.03 -4.57 -7.03
C ASP A 40 -21.79 -4.36 -5.71
N LYS A 41 -21.19 -4.71 -4.57
CA LYS A 41 -21.84 -4.61 -3.25
C LYS A 41 -21.74 -3.21 -2.69
N ASN A 42 -22.49 -2.95 -1.63
CA ASN A 42 -22.44 -1.68 -0.91
C ASN A 42 -20.99 -1.36 -0.48
N LYS A 43 -20.60 -0.09 -0.57
CA LYS A 43 -19.28 0.44 -0.16
C LYS A 43 -18.85 -0.05 1.22
N THR A 44 -19.77 -0.12 2.19
CA THR A 44 -19.46 -0.62 3.54
C THR A 44 -18.94 -2.05 3.50
N ILE A 45 -19.53 -2.92 2.68
CA ILE A 45 -19.09 -4.32 2.52
C ILE A 45 -17.71 -4.37 1.86
N GLN A 46 -17.52 -3.59 0.78
CA GLN A 46 -16.24 -3.52 0.09
C GLN A 46 -15.12 -2.99 1.00
N TYR A 47 -15.38 -1.90 1.74
CA TYR A 47 -14.42 -1.30 2.66
C TYR A 47 -14.09 -2.23 3.83
N SER A 48 -15.09 -2.91 4.40
CA SER A 48 -14.86 -3.93 5.43
C SER A 48 -13.98 -5.06 4.91
N TYR A 49 -14.21 -5.54 3.69
CA TYR A 49 -13.38 -6.56 3.06
C TYR A 49 -11.92 -6.10 2.93
N PHE A 50 -11.68 -4.91 2.37
CA PHE A 50 -10.32 -4.38 2.22
C PHE A 50 -9.62 -4.18 3.56
N THR A 51 -10.36 -3.69 4.56
CA THR A 51 -9.83 -3.48 5.91
C THR A 51 -9.45 -4.80 6.57
N ILE A 52 -10.33 -5.80 6.59
CA ILE A 52 -10.10 -7.10 7.23
C ILE A 52 -8.93 -7.84 6.57
N VAL A 53 -8.95 -7.90 5.23
CA VAL A 53 -7.88 -8.55 4.46
C VAL A 53 -6.55 -7.85 4.67
N GLY A 54 -6.55 -6.52 4.61
CA GLY A 54 -5.35 -5.73 4.82
C GLY A 54 -4.76 -5.89 6.22
N ILE A 55 -5.59 -5.88 7.27
CA ILE A 55 -5.12 -6.20 8.65
C ILE A 55 -4.50 -7.59 8.70
N GLY A 56 -5.14 -8.60 8.10
CA GLY A 56 -4.59 -9.96 8.05
C GLY A 56 -3.22 -10.03 7.37
N ILE A 57 -3.05 -9.32 6.26
CA ILE A 57 -1.78 -9.21 5.55
C ILE A 57 -0.71 -8.52 6.43
N TYR A 58 -1.05 -7.41 7.09
CA TYR A 58 -0.10 -6.73 7.98
C TYR A 58 0.30 -7.61 9.17
N LEU A 59 -0.65 -8.28 9.81
CA LEU A 59 -0.37 -9.21 10.91
C LEU A 59 0.54 -10.35 10.45
N PHE A 60 0.36 -10.85 9.24
CA PHE A 60 1.21 -11.89 8.68
C PHE A 60 2.64 -11.42 8.42
N ASN A 61 2.84 -10.19 7.91
CA ASN A 61 4.17 -9.66 7.62
C ASN A 61 4.90 -9.14 8.87
N CYS A 62 4.20 -8.35 9.67
CA CYS A 62 4.77 -7.52 10.72
C CYS A 62 4.44 -8.01 12.14
N GLY A 63 3.57 -9.02 12.30
CA GLY A 63 3.12 -9.48 13.60
C GLY A 63 2.43 -8.34 14.39
N TYR A 64 2.79 -8.22 15.66
CA TYR A 64 2.22 -7.21 16.57
C TYR A 64 2.53 -5.78 16.14
N GLU A 65 3.66 -5.52 15.46
CA GLU A 65 4.07 -4.18 14.97
C GLU A 65 3.07 -3.55 13.98
N THR A 66 2.07 -4.31 13.53
CA THR A 66 0.89 -3.82 12.82
C THR A 66 0.20 -2.65 13.55
N TYR A 67 0.33 -2.55 14.89
CA TYR A 67 -0.23 -1.44 15.66
C TYR A 67 0.24 -0.06 15.14
N HIS A 68 1.48 0.06 14.64
CA HIS A 68 1.99 1.30 14.05
C HIS A 68 1.12 1.77 12.88
N SER A 69 0.74 0.84 12.00
CA SER A 69 -0.13 1.12 10.86
C SER A 69 -1.55 1.46 11.31
N MET A 70 -2.09 0.78 12.33
CA MET A 70 -3.43 1.06 12.86
C MET A 70 -3.52 2.45 13.50
N ILE A 71 -2.51 2.84 14.27
CA ILE A 71 -2.42 4.19 14.86
C ILE A 71 -2.35 5.24 13.74
N SER A 72 -1.56 4.99 12.70
CA SER A 72 -1.43 5.89 11.55
C SER A 72 -2.76 6.10 10.81
N VAL A 73 -3.56 5.04 10.64
CA VAL A 73 -4.91 5.12 10.05
C VAL A 73 -5.84 6.00 10.89
N LEU A 74 -5.85 5.78 12.21
CA LEU A 74 -6.66 6.58 13.14
C LEU A 74 -6.26 8.05 13.10
N LEU A 75 -4.95 8.33 13.08
CA LEU A 75 -4.43 9.68 13.03
C LEU A 75 -4.75 10.38 11.71
N ALA A 76 -4.65 9.68 10.57
CA ALA A 76 -5.05 10.21 9.27
C ALA A 76 -6.54 10.58 9.26
N TYR A 77 -7.41 9.72 9.81
CA TYR A 77 -8.82 10.02 9.97
C TYR A 77 -9.04 11.28 10.83
N VAL A 78 -8.35 11.40 11.97
CA VAL A 78 -8.47 12.55 12.88
C VAL A 78 -8.03 13.84 12.19
N ILE A 79 -6.85 13.87 11.57
CA ILE A 79 -6.34 15.08 10.90
C ILE A 79 -7.30 15.51 9.78
N CYS A 80 -7.77 14.57 8.96
CA CYS A 80 -8.65 14.87 7.83
C CYS A 80 -10.04 15.38 8.25
N ASN A 81 -10.59 14.91 9.37
CA ASN A 81 -11.96 15.22 9.77
C ASN A 81 -12.04 16.41 10.74
N PHE A 82 -11.04 16.61 11.60
CA PHE A 82 -11.07 17.65 12.63
C PHE A 82 -10.28 18.92 12.28
N LEU A 83 -9.33 18.84 11.34
CA LEU A 83 -8.52 19.99 10.90
C LEU A 83 -8.54 20.24 9.38
N PRO A 84 -9.62 19.94 8.64
CA PRO A 84 -9.60 19.99 7.18
C PRO A 84 -9.30 21.39 6.64
N GLY A 85 -8.50 21.51 5.59
CA GLY A 85 -8.27 22.79 4.91
C GLY A 85 -7.33 23.75 5.62
N THR A 86 -6.70 23.35 6.73
CA THR A 86 -5.78 24.20 7.49
C THR A 86 -4.31 23.90 7.16
N THR A 87 -3.44 24.92 7.16
CA THR A 87 -1.99 24.70 7.02
C THR A 87 -1.45 23.83 8.15
N LEU A 88 -2.05 23.94 9.34
CA LEU A 88 -1.74 23.09 10.49
C LEU A 88 -1.92 21.60 10.16
N SER A 89 -2.98 21.20 9.44
CA SER A 89 -3.19 19.80 9.07
C SER A 89 -2.03 19.23 8.23
N VAL A 90 -1.51 20.02 7.28
CA VAL A 90 -0.39 19.61 6.42
C VAL A 90 0.90 19.49 7.22
N VAL A 91 1.16 20.45 8.11
CA VAL A 91 2.33 20.39 9.01
C VAL A 91 2.25 19.18 9.93
N LEU A 92 1.09 18.94 10.55
CA LEU A 92 0.85 17.76 11.40
C LEU A 92 1.00 16.46 10.61
N ALA A 93 0.53 16.37 9.37
CA ALA A 93 0.71 15.17 8.56
C ALA A 93 2.19 14.84 8.36
N HIS A 94 3.03 15.84 8.05
CA HIS A 94 4.46 15.61 7.90
C HIS A 94 5.10 15.23 9.25
N ILE A 95 4.86 16.00 10.31
CA ILE A 95 5.46 15.72 11.63
C ILE A 95 5.04 14.33 12.13
N CYS A 96 3.75 14.01 12.07
CA CYS A 96 3.24 12.76 12.60
C CYS A 96 3.62 11.55 11.75
N PHE A 97 3.39 11.56 10.43
CA PHE A 97 3.62 10.36 9.62
C PHE A 97 5.08 10.20 9.23
N LEU A 98 5.75 11.27 8.77
CA LEU A 98 7.18 11.19 8.45
C LEU A 98 8.01 11.10 9.72
N GLY A 99 7.69 11.86 10.77
CA GLY A 99 8.40 11.77 12.05
C GLY A 99 8.28 10.39 12.68
N HIS A 100 7.10 9.77 12.67
CA HIS A 100 6.93 8.39 13.15
C HIS A 100 7.74 7.40 12.30
N LEU A 101 7.74 7.53 10.97
CA LEU A 101 8.58 6.69 10.12
C LEU A 101 10.08 6.84 10.44
N LEU A 102 10.57 8.07 10.63
CA LEU A 102 11.97 8.34 10.95
C LEU A 102 12.37 7.78 12.32
N ILE A 103 11.50 7.92 13.33
CA ILE A 103 11.70 7.28 14.64
C ILE A 103 11.71 5.76 14.49
N GLY A 104 10.82 5.20 13.65
CA GLY A 104 10.80 3.78 13.34
C GLY A 104 12.13 3.28 12.78
N TYR A 105 12.68 3.97 11.78
CA TYR A 105 14.00 3.64 11.24
C TYR A 105 15.09 3.73 12.30
N TRP A 106 15.10 4.76 13.13
CA TRP A 106 16.09 4.91 14.20
C TRP A 106 16.15 3.70 15.15
N PHE A 107 15.02 3.03 15.40
CA PHE A 107 14.95 1.87 16.29
C PHE A 107 14.96 0.51 15.57
N ALA A 108 14.59 0.46 14.29
CA ALA A 108 14.40 -0.79 13.54
C ALA A 108 15.47 -1.04 12.47
N GLU A 109 16.36 -0.08 12.20
CA GLU A 109 17.46 -0.24 11.24
C GLU A 109 18.50 -1.22 11.80
N SER A 110 18.84 -2.22 10.98
CA SER A 110 19.91 -3.17 11.25
C SER A 110 21.00 -3.05 10.16
N HIS A 111 22.15 -3.70 10.38
CA HIS A 111 23.24 -3.73 9.39
C HIS A 111 22.94 -4.65 8.20
N GLU A 112 21.90 -5.48 8.30
CA GLU A 112 21.44 -6.37 7.23
C GLU A 112 20.16 -5.80 6.60
N TYR A 113 19.85 -6.20 5.36
CA TYR A 113 18.62 -5.76 4.71
C TYR A 113 17.42 -6.51 5.31
N ASP A 114 16.79 -5.90 6.33
CA ASP A 114 15.62 -6.45 7.02
C ASP A 114 14.31 -5.78 6.56
N ILE A 115 13.33 -6.59 6.16
CA ILE A 115 11.97 -6.15 5.87
C ILE A 115 11.18 -6.12 7.17
N THR A 116 11.26 -4.99 7.87
CA THR A 116 10.49 -4.73 9.09
C THR A 116 9.16 -4.01 8.80
N TRP A 117 8.41 -3.69 9.85
CA TRP A 117 7.15 -2.93 9.74
C TRP A 117 7.33 -1.54 9.08
N THR A 118 8.54 -0.98 9.10
CA THR A 118 8.85 0.32 8.47
C THR A 118 8.73 0.27 6.95
N THR A 119 8.95 -0.89 6.33
CA THR A 119 8.86 -1.08 4.87
C THR A 119 7.46 -0.77 4.32
N PRO A 120 6.39 -1.47 4.74
CA PRO A 120 5.03 -1.10 4.32
C PRO A 120 4.56 0.23 4.93
N PHE A 121 5.16 0.66 6.05
CA PHE A 121 4.84 1.97 6.65
C PHE A 121 5.30 3.14 5.79
N CYS A 122 6.35 3.00 4.98
CA CYS A 122 6.75 4.02 4.00
C CYS A 122 5.61 4.36 3.04
N ILE A 123 4.94 3.34 2.48
CA ILE A 123 3.80 3.52 1.60
C ILE A 123 2.65 4.17 2.36
N MET A 124 2.39 3.73 3.59
CA MET A 124 1.35 4.30 4.45
C MET A 124 1.56 5.79 4.72
N THR A 125 2.80 6.18 5.06
CA THR A 125 3.20 7.57 5.31
C THR A 125 2.95 8.44 4.08
N LEU A 126 3.41 8.02 2.90
CA LEU A 126 3.15 8.73 1.65
C LEU A 126 1.65 8.84 1.37
N ARG A 127 0.89 7.77 1.64
CA ARG A 127 -0.57 7.72 1.43
C ARG A 127 -1.29 8.75 2.28
N HIS A 128 -0.96 8.79 3.57
CA HIS A 128 -1.64 9.65 4.54
C HIS A 128 -1.25 11.12 4.38
N ILE A 129 0.02 11.41 4.09
CA ILE A 129 0.45 12.78 3.76
C ILE A 129 -0.28 13.25 2.49
N GLY A 130 -0.33 12.43 1.44
CA GLY A 130 -1.09 12.69 0.22
C GLY A 130 -2.58 12.93 0.49
N LEU A 131 -3.22 12.07 1.29
CA LEU A 131 -4.62 12.21 1.66
C LEU A 131 -4.91 13.54 2.39
N VAL A 132 -4.08 13.91 3.36
CA VAL A 132 -4.27 15.17 4.10
C VAL A 132 -4.10 16.37 3.17
N MET A 133 -3.11 16.34 2.25
CA MET A 133 -2.94 17.39 1.25
C MET A 133 -4.11 17.47 0.26
N ASP A 134 -4.64 16.33 -0.18
CA ASP A 134 -5.82 16.26 -1.04
C ASP A 134 -7.07 16.85 -0.33
N VAL A 135 -7.26 16.56 0.97
CA VAL A 135 -8.33 17.16 1.78
C VAL A 135 -8.10 18.66 1.98
N TYR A 136 -6.86 19.08 2.20
CA TYR A 136 -6.49 20.49 2.33
C TYR A 136 -6.86 21.29 1.08
N ASP A 137 -6.51 20.78 -0.10
CA ASP A 137 -6.86 21.40 -1.38
C ASP A 137 -8.37 21.34 -1.64
N GLY A 138 -9.06 20.28 -1.22
CA GLY A 138 -10.52 20.15 -1.32
C GLY A 138 -11.34 21.20 -0.56
N LYS A 139 -10.71 21.96 0.36
CA LYS A 139 -11.34 23.08 1.08
C LYS A 139 -11.06 24.45 0.47
N LYS A 140 -10.24 24.53 -0.58
CA LYS A 140 -9.98 25.77 -1.31
C LYS A 140 -11.00 25.97 -2.43
N ARG A 141 -11.07 27.19 -2.97
CA ARG A 141 -11.89 27.47 -4.16
C ARG A 141 -11.31 26.74 -5.37
N GLN A 142 -12.15 26.01 -6.09
CA GLN A 142 -11.73 25.12 -7.18
C GLN A 142 -11.11 25.85 -8.36
N ASP A 143 -11.46 27.11 -8.60
CA ASP A 143 -10.83 27.98 -9.60
C ASP A 143 -9.36 28.30 -9.27
N SER A 144 -9.01 28.41 -7.99
CA SER A 144 -7.66 28.74 -7.51
C SER A 144 -6.66 27.58 -7.50
N LEU A 145 -7.14 26.35 -7.69
CA LEU A 145 -6.30 25.15 -7.69
C LEU A 145 -5.62 24.94 -9.04
N ARG A 146 -4.42 24.36 -9.03
CA ARG A 146 -3.79 23.86 -10.26
C ARG A 146 -4.51 22.61 -10.79
N PRO A 147 -4.39 22.27 -12.09
CA PRO A 147 -5.09 21.13 -12.68
C PRO A 147 -4.85 19.78 -11.98
N ASP A 148 -3.61 19.53 -11.54
CA ASP A 148 -3.22 18.35 -10.76
C ASP A 148 -3.92 18.30 -9.40
N GLN A 149 -3.94 19.43 -8.68
CA GLN A 149 -4.61 19.55 -7.39
C GLN A 149 -6.12 19.35 -7.52
N LYS A 150 -6.76 19.89 -8.57
CA LYS A 150 -8.19 19.67 -8.82
C LYS A 150 -8.51 18.18 -9.00
N ALA A 151 -7.67 17.46 -9.75
CA ALA A 151 -7.89 16.05 -10.05
C ALA A 151 -7.87 15.16 -8.80
N THR A 152 -7.08 15.52 -7.79
CA THR A 152 -6.90 14.71 -6.58
C THR A 152 -7.63 15.25 -5.36
N SER A 153 -8.07 16.52 -5.38
CA SER A 153 -8.70 17.18 -4.24
C SER A 153 -9.90 16.41 -3.68
N VAL A 154 -9.96 16.34 -2.36
CA VAL A 154 -11.00 15.61 -1.62
C VAL A 154 -11.88 16.61 -0.89
N VAL A 155 -13.03 16.94 -1.50
CA VAL A 155 -14.00 17.90 -0.93
C VAL A 155 -14.63 17.36 0.36
N ASN A 156 -15.00 16.08 0.35
CA ASN A 156 -15.61 15.37 1.47
C ASN A 156 -14.59 14.42 2.12
N PRO A 157 -14.10 14.73 3.35
CA PRO A 157 -13.19 13.85 4.09
C PRO A 157 -13.75 12.42 4.23
N PRO A 158 -12.88 11.40 4.27
CA PRO A 158 -13.31 10.01 4.41
C PRO A 158 -13.81 9.69 5.82
N SER A 159 -14.73 8.72 5.91
CA SER A 159 -15.07 8.07 7.18
C SER A 159 -13.91 7.21 7.67
N LEU A 160 -13.91 6.82 8.95
CA LEU A 160 -12.84 5.97 9.49
C LEU A 160 -12.71 4.64 8.73
N LEU A 161 -13.83 4.02 8.37
CA LEU A 161 -13.83 2.78 7.60
C LEU A 161 -13.27 2.98 6.17
N GLU A 162 -13.60 4.10 5.53
CA GLU A 162 -13.04 4.43 4.21
C GLU A 162 -11.54 4.71 4.29
N THR A 163 -11.08 5.45 5.31
CA THR A 163 -9.65 5.66 5.57
C THR A 163 -8.95 4.32 5.76
N ALA A 164 -9.47 3.45 6.62
CA ALA A 164 -8.89 2.13 6.85
C ALA A 164 -8.82 1.29 5.57
N ALA A 165 -9.90 1.24 4.79
CA ALA A 165 -9.93 0.50 3.53
C ALA A 165 -8.95 1.04 2.49
N PHE A 166 -8.82 2.36 2.38
CA PHE A 166 -7.88 3.04 1.49
C PHE A 166 -6.42 2.76 1.92
N SER A 167 -6.14 2.88 3.20
CA SER A 167 -4.83 2.64 3.80
C SER A 167 -4.38 1.19 3.66
N LEU A 168 -5.28 0.25 3.90
CA LEU A 168 -4.98 -1.18 3.97
C LEU A 168 -5.33 -1.95 2.69
N PHE A 169 -5.57 -1.24 1.59
CA PHE A 169 -5.91 -1.86 0.31
C PHE A 169 -4.77 -2.79 -0.16
N PHE A 170 -5.02 -4.09 -0.11
CA PHE A 170 -4.02 -5.14 -0.30
C PHE A 170 -3.26 -5.08 -1.64
N SER A 171 -3.84 -4.46 -2.67
CA SER A 171 -3.21 -4.36 -3.99
C SER A 171 -2.00 -3.41 -4.04
N GLY A 172 -1.79 -2.58 -3.02
CA GLY A 172 -0.66 -1.66 -3.01
C GLY A 172 -0.28 -1.10 -1.65
N THR A 173 -0.68 -1.73 -0.55
CA THR A 173 -0.36 -1.25 0.80
C THR A 173 1.06 -1.64 1.25
N LEU A 174 1.59 -2.79 0.80
CA LEU A 174 2.91 -3.27 1.22
C LEU A 174 4.08 -2.63 0.47
N VAL A 175 3.99 -2.56 -0.85
CA VAL A 175 5.11 -2.15 -1.74
C VAL A 175 4.67 -1.14 -2.81
N GLY A 176 3.45 -0.60 -2.69
CA GLY A 176 2.86 0.28 -3.69
C GLY A 176 2.18 -0.47 -4.85
N PRO A 177 1.72 0.25 -5.89
CA PRO A 177 1.94 1.67 -6.14
C PRO A 177 1.15 2.59 -5.21
N GLN A 178 1.54 3.87 -5.17
CA GLN A 178 0.76 4.93 -4.55
C GLN A 178 -0.41 5.38 -5.44
N PHE A 179 -1.53 5.75 -4.82
CA PHE A 179 -2.72 6.25 -5.50
C PHE A 179 -3.56 7.12 -4.55
N THR A 180 -4.34 8.03 -5.13
CA THR A 180 -5.15 8.99 -4.37
C THR A 180 -6.48 8.38 -3.90
N LEU A 181 -7.08 8.98 -2.87
CA LEU A 181 -8.39 8.57 -2.38
C LEU A 181 -9.47 8.71 -3.45
N ASN A 182 -9.41 9.74 -4.30
CA ASN A 182 -10.34 9.88 -5.42
C ASN A 182 -10.25 8.69 -6.38
N ARG A 183 -9.05 8.24 -6.73
CA ARG A 183 -8.88 7.06 -7.59
C ARG A 183 -9.43 5.79 -6.92
N PHE A 184 -9.22 5.64 -5.61
CA PHE A 184 -9.79 4.54 -4.84
C PHE A 184 -11.33 4.58 -4.82
N ARG A 185 -11.93 5.76 -4.63
CA ARG A 185 -13.38 5.96 -4.70
C ARG A 185 -13.93 5.62 -6.08
N LEU A 186 -13.28 6.04 -7.17
CA LEU A 186 -13.68 5.66 -8.53
C LEU A 186 -13.69 4.13 -8.71
N PHE A 187 -12.68 3.44 -8.17
CA PHE A 187 -12.61 1.98 -8.20
C PHE A 187 -13.76 1.33 -7.44
N VAL A 188 -14.00 1.71 -6.18
CA VAL A 188 -15.09 1.17 -5.34
C VAL A 188 -16.47 1.49 -5.90
N ASN A 189 -16.63 2.65 -6.54
CA ASN A 189 -17.87 3.07 -7.21
C ASN A 189 -18.14 2.32 -8.51
N GLY A 190 -17.18 1.52 -9.01
CA GLY A 190 -17.33 0.77 -10.25
C GLY A 190 -17.11 1.58 -11.53
N GLU A 191 -16.46 2.74 -11.45
CA GLU A 191 -16.21 3.61 -12.63
C GLU A 191 -15.23 2.96 -13.64
N PHE A 192 -14.44 1.99 -13.19
CA PHE A 192 -13.54 1.22 -14.05
C PHE A 192 -14.19 -0.06 -14.62
N LEU A 193 -15.46 -0.34 -14.30
CA LEU A 193 -16.19 -1.45 -14.89
C LEU A 193 -16.44 -1.18 -16.38
N ASP A 194 -16.91 -2.20 -17.07
CA ASP A 194 -17.42 -2.06 -18.43
C ASP A 194 -18.67 -1.15 -18.42
N PRO A 195 -18.72 -0.06 -19.21
CA PRO A 195 -19.82 0.90 -19.14
C PRO A 195 -21.20 0.31 -19.46
N GLU A 196 -21.25 -0.68 -20.35
CA GLU A 196 -22.48 -1.29 -20.85
C GLU A 196 -22.96 -2.42 -19.94
N THR A 197 -22.07 -3.36 -19.62
CA THR A 197 -22.42 -4.56 -18.85
C THR A 197 -22.35 -4.35 -17.34
N LYS A 198 -21.69 -3.28 -16.88
CA LYS A 198 -21.34 -3.05 -15.47
C LYS A 198 -20.60 -4.22 -14.83
N GLN A 199 -19.92 -5.02 -15.64
CA GLN A 199 -19.11 -6.15 -15.18
C GLN A 199 -17.62 -5.77 -15.17
N PRO A 200 -16.78 -6.48 -14.38
CA PRO A 200 -15.33 -6.30 -14.43
C PRO A 200 -14.79 -6.70 -15.81
N ARG A 201 -14.09 -5.76 -16.47
CA ARG A 201 -13.60 -5.93 -17.85
C ARG A 201 -12.80 -7.22 -18.03
N ALA A 202 -13.14 -8.01 -19.06
CA ALA A 202 -12.44 -9.25 -19.38
C ALA A 202 -10.93 -9.02 -19.66
N SER A 203 -10.60 -7.88 -20.28
CA SER A 203 -9.22 -7.47 -20.57
C SER A 203 -8.34 -7.34 -19.32
N ALA A 204 -8.93 -7.06 -18.15
CA ALA A 204 -8.17 -6.93 -16.90
C ALA A 204 -7.43 -8.22 -16.54
N LEU A 205 -8.03 -9.39 -16.78
CA LEU A 205 -7.39 -10.69 -16.50
C LEU A 205 -6.12 -10.88 -17.33
N ARG A 206 -6.21 -10.61 -18.63
CA ARG A 206 -5.07 -10.70 -19.55
C ARG A 206 -3.95 -9.76 -19.11
N VAL A 207 -4.28 -8.51 -18.78
CA VAL A 207 -3.29 -7.53 -18.30
C VAL A 207 -2.62 -8.01 -17.01
N SER A 208 -3.39 -8.51 -16.03
CA SER A 208 -2.85 -9.04 -14.78
C SER A 208 -1.90 -10.21 -15.00
N ILE A 209 -2.25 -11.17 -15.87
CA ILE A 209 -1.38 -12.31 -16.19
C ILE A 209 -0.10 -11.84 -16.89
N CYS A 210 -0.20 -10.93 -17.86
CA CYS A 210 1.00 -10.39 -18.53
C CYS A 210 1.93 -9.67 -17.55
N ARG A 211 1.39 -8.90 -16.58
CA ARG A 211 2.20 -8.23 -15.56
C ARG A 211 2.83 -9.21 -14.58
N PHE A 212 2.10 -10.26 -14.19
CA PHE A 212 2.62 -11.35 -13.38
C PHE A 212 3.80 -12.06 -14.05
N LEU A 213 3.64 -12.45 -15.32
CA LEU A 213 4.71 -13.11 -16.09
C LEU A 213 5.92 -12.19 -16.29
N ALA A 214 5.70 -10.90 -16.53
CA ALA A 214 6.79 -9.92 -16.60
C ALA A 214 7.53 -9.80 -15.26
N GLY A 215 6.81 -9.85 -14.13
CA GLY A 215 7.40 -9.86 -12.79
C GLY A 215 8.26 -11.11 -12.55
N ILE A 216 7.76 -12.30 -12.92
CA ILE A 216 8.54 -13.55 -12.84
C ILE A 216 9.79 -13.44 -13.71
N PHE A 217 9.64 -13.00 -14.95
CA PHE A 217 10.77 -12.85 -15.89
C PHE A 217 11.85 -11.93 -15.31
N TYR A 218 11.45 -10.79 -14.74
CA TYR A 218 12.36 -9.87 -14.08
C TYR A 218 13.06 -10.52 -12.87
N ALA A 219 12.32 -11.23 -12.02
CA ALA A 219 12.88 -11.92 -10.86
C ALA A 219 13.90 -13.01 -11.25
N VAL A 220 13.61 -13.77 -12.32
CA VAL A 220 14.54 -14.79 -12.84
C VAL A 220 15.82 -14.16 -13.39
N ILE A 221 15.70 -13.07 -14.17
CA ILE A 221 16.87 -12.35 -14.68
C ILE A 221 17.69 -11.78 -13.53
N HIS A 222 17.04 -11.17 -12.53
CA HIS A 222 17.71 -10.65 -11.35
C HIS A 222 18.48 -11.76 -10.62
N GLN A 223 17.81 -12.89 -10.32
CA GLN A 223 18.45 -14.01 -9.63
C GLN A 223 19.63 -14.58 -10.43
N TRP A 224 19.48 -14.70 -11.75
CA TRP A 224 20.57 -15.13 -12.63
C TRP A 224 21.72 -14.11 -12.62
N GLY A 225 21.42 -12.81 -12.67
CA GLY A 225 22.40 -11.74 -12.57
C GLY A 225 23.20 -11.77 -11.26
N CYS A 226 22.55 -12.03 -10.12
CA CYS A 226 23.20 -12.14 -8.82
C CYS A 226 24.19 -13.32 -8.72
N VAL A 227 24.05 -14.36 -9.55
CA VAL A 227 25.05 -15.43 -9.64
C VAL A 227 26.37 -14.93 -10.23
N TRP A 228 26.31 -13.98 -11.17
CA TRP A 228 27.50 -13.43 -11.84
C TRP A 228 28.07 -12.20 -11.12
N ILE A 229 27.18 -11.35 -10.59
CA ILE A 229 27.54 -10.11 -9.90
C ILE A 229 26.77 -10.10 -8.57
N PRO A 230 27.32 -10.71 -7.52
CA PRO A 230 26.74 -10.68 -6.19
C PRO A 230 26.61 -9.24 -5.68
N GLN A 231 25.59 -8.93 -4.87
CA GLN A 231 25.39 -7.57 -4.39
C GLN A 231 26.53 -7.11 -3.47
N GLU A 232 27.16 -8.06 -2.77
CA GLU A 232 28.31 -7.85 -1.90
C GLU A 232 29.51 -7.33 -2.69
N TYR A 233 29.64 -7.71 -3.96
CA TYR A 233 30.71 -7.21 -4.84
C TYR A 233 30.61 -5.69 -5.03
N LEU A 234 29.40 -5.14 -5.17
CA LEU A 234 29.17 -3.70 -5.35
C LEU A 234 29.57 -2.88 -4.11
N ASN A 235 29.63 -3.52 -2.94
CA ASN A 235 30.07 -2.91 -1.69
C ASN A 235 31.52 -3.29 -1.32
N SER A 236 32.23 -4.00 -2.22
CA SER A 236 33.60 -4.43 -1.99
C SER A 236 34.61 -3.38 -2.40
N ALA A 237 35.80 -3.43 -1.79
CA ALA A 237 36.92 -2.56 -2.17
C ALA A 237 37.43 -2.79 -3.59
N GLU A 238 37.12 -3.93 -4.23
CA GLU A 238 37.50 -4.21 -5.62
C GLU A 238 36.64 -3.46 -6.63
N PHE A 239 35.45 -3.00 -6.23
CA PHE A 239 34.53 -2.25 -7.08
C PHE A 239 34.82 -0.74 -7.12
N TYR A 240 35.40 -0.19 -6.04
CA TYR A 240 35.75 1.24 -5.89
C TYR A 240 37.22 1.51 -6.20
#